data_AF-A0A0U2ZPQ0-F1
#
_entry.id   AF-A0A0U2ZPQ0-F1
#
_cell.length_a   1.000
_cell.length_b   1.000
_cell.length_c   1.000
_cell.angle_alpha   90.00
_cell.angle_beta   90.00
_cell.angle_gamma   90.00
#
_symmetry.space_group_name_H-M   'P 1'
#
loop_
_entity.id
_entity.type
_entity.pdbx_description
1 polymer ?
#
loop_
_entity_poly.entity_id
_entity_poly.type
_entity_poly.pdbx_seq_one_letter_code
_entity_poly.pdbx_strand_id
1 'polypeptide(L)'
;MVVDFYQLVFVKRQNVEEAAQRYLHPDYIQHNPYVATGRKAFTTAIGGWLSQRPATHKMEIKRVISSGDYVVLHVHEYDTSSDKPGKAGVDIFRVSEGKIIEHWDVWQDIPKTMPHNNGML
;
A
#
# COMPACT_ATOMS: atom_id res chain seq x y z
N MET A 1 5.71 5.01 -11.70
CA MET A 1 5.34 6.00 -10.66
C MET A 1 4.67 5.34 -9.44
N VAL A 2 3.40 4.92 -9.50
CA VAL A 2 2.70 4.34 -8.32
C VAL A 2 3.42 3.10 -7.77
N VAL A 3 3.85 2.21 -8.66
CA VAL A 3 4.65 1.03 -8.28
C VAL A 3 5.96 1.45 -7.60
N ASP A 4 6.65 2.48 -8.11
CA ASP A 4 7.91 2.94 -7.52
C ASP A 4 7.71 3.55 -6.13
N PHE A 5 6.65 4.36 -5.98
CA PHE A 5 6.23 4.88 -4.68
C PHE A 5 5.98 3.74 -3.69
N TYR A 6 5.20 2.74 -4.08
CA TYR A 6 4.86 1.60 -3.22
C TYR A 6 6.09 0.78 -2.86
N GLN A 7 6.96 0.52 -3.84
CA GLN A 7 8.21 -0.21 -3.66
C GLN A 7 9.15 0.49 -2.67
N LEU A 8 9.29 1.81 -2.77
CA LEU A 8 10.13 2.58 -1.84
C LEU A 8 9.54 2.56 -0.43
N VAL A 9 8.26 2.90 -0.29
CA VAL A 9 7.61 3.11 1.01
C VAL A 9 7.34 1.79 1.74
N PHE A 10 6.70 0.82 1.08
CA PHE A 10 6.14 -0.35 1.77
C PHE A 10 7.00 -1.60 1.64
N VAL A 11 7.60 -1.82 0.47
CA VAL A 11 8.42 -3.03 0.21
C VAL A 11 9.83 -2.85 0.77
N LYS A 12 10.52 -1.79 0.36
CA LYS A 12 11.89 -1.47 0.80
C LYS A 12 11.93 -0.75 2.14
N ARG A 13 10.85 -0.06 2.52
CA ARG A 13 10.75 0.76 3.75
C ARG A 13 11.85 1.81 3.85
N GLN A 14 12.14 2.46 2.73
CA GLN A 14 13.20 3.43 2.59
C GLN A 14 12.65 4.77 2.14
N ASN A 15 13.23 5.85 2.66
CA ASN A 15 13.06 7.19 2.16
C ASN A 15 11.59 7.63 2.05
N VAL A 16 10.77 7.31 3.07
CA VAL A 16 9.32 7.55 3.07
C VAL A 16 8.99 9.02 2.81
N GLU A 17 9.67 9.94 3.50
CA GLU A 17 9.49 11.38 3.34
C GLU A 17 9.80 11.83 1.90
N GLU A 18 10.93 11.39 1.33
CA GLU A 18 11.37 11.75 -0.01
C GLU A 18 10.45 11.15 -1.08
N ALA A 19 10.03 9.90 -0.91
CA ALA A 19 9.06 9.24 -1.79
C ALA A 19 7.71 9.96 -1.73
N ALA A 20 7.23 10.33 -0.55
CA ALA A 20 6.00 11.10 -0.39
C ALA A 20 6.11 12.48 -1.06
N GLN A 21 7.21 13.20 -0.87
CA GLN A 21 7.47 14.48 -1.53
C GLN A 21 7.47 14.36 -3.06
N ARG A 22 8.10 13.29 -3.57
CA ARG A 22 8.23 13.01 -4.99
C ARG A 22 6.91 12.59 -5.64
N TYR A 23 6.11 11.78 -4.97
CA TYR A 23 4.97 11.11 -5.62
C TYR A 23 3.60 11.56 -5.13
N LEU A 24 3.44 12.04 -3.89
CA LEU A 24 2.15 12.50 -3.38
C LEU A 24 1.94 13.99 -3.63
N HIS A 25 0.73 14.35 -4.05
CA HIS A 25 0.26 15.72 -4.00
C HIS A 25 0.22 16.20 -2.53
N PRO A 26 0.57 17.47 -2.23
CA PRO A 26 0.53 17.99 -0.85
C PRO A 26 -0.82 17.73 -0.16
N ASP A 27 -1.91 17.89 -0.92
CA ASP A 27 -3.29 17.75 -0.46
C ASP A 27 -3.96 16.46 -0.96
N TYR A 28 -3.19 15.38 -1.21
CA TYR A 28 -3.79 14.13 -1.68
C TYR A 28 -4.88 13.64 -0.70
N ILE A 29 -6.02 13.20 -1.23
CA ILE A 29 -7.16 12.78 -0.44
C ILE A 29 -6.98 11.31 -0.01
N GLN A 30 -7.22 11.04 1.27
CA GLN A 30 -7.11 9.72 1.86
C GLN A 30 -8.49 9.23 2.29
N HIS A 31 -8.88 8.05 1.81
CA HIS A 31 -10.13 7.39 2.18
C HIS A 31 -9.97 6.28 3.21
N ASN A 32 -8.73 5.84 3.51
CA ASN A 32 -8.47 4.98 4.64
C ASN A 32 -8.91 5.68 5.94
N PRO A 33 -9.86 5.12 6.72
CA PRO A 33 -10.43 5.80 7.88
C PRO A 33 -9.43 6.00 9.04
N TYR A 34 -8.25 5.37 8.98
CA TYR A 34 -7.22 5.44 10.01
C TYR A 34 -6.09 6.42 9.68
N VAL A 35 -6.10 7.02 8.48
CA VAL A 35 -5.06 7.96 8.03
C VAL A 35 -5.72 9.25 7.53
N ALA A 36 -5.33 10.39 8.10
CA ALA A 36 -5.87 11.67 7.66
C ALA A 36 -5.36 12.06 6.25
N THR A 37 -6.14 12.89 5.57
CA THR A 37 -5.80 13.48 4.25
C THR A 37 -4.54 14.36 4.31
N GLY A 38 -3.80 14.40 3.20
CA GLY A 38 -2.64 15.27 3.01
C GLY A 38 -1.29 14.58 3.26
N ARG A 39 -0.28 14.97 2.48
CA ARG A 39 1.05 14.32 2.44
C ARG A 39 1.73 14.27 3.81
N LYS A 40 1.58 15.32 4.62
CA LYS A 40 2.15 15.37 5.97
C LYS A 40 1.51 14.35 6.92
N ALA A 41 0.19 14.16 6.81
CA ALA A 41 -0.51 13.15 7.59
C ALA A 41 -0.07 11.75 7.17
N PHE A 42 0.10 11.51 5.86
CA PHE A 42 0.66 10.26 5.34
C PHE A 42 2.04 9.94 5.91
N THR A 43 3.00 10.87 5.80
CA THR A 43 4.39 10.60 6.24
C THR A 43 4.44 10.31 7.73
N THR A 44 3.66 11.03 8.53
CA THR A 44 3.55 10.80 9.98
C THR A 44 2.97 9.41 10.27
N ALA A 45 1.82 9.08 9.69
CA ALA A 45 1.12 7.82 9.96
C ALA A 45 1.90 6.60 9.48
N ILE A 46 2.36 6.62 8.22
CA ILE A 46 3.08 5.48 7.62
C ILE A 46 4.48 5.34 8.19
N GLY A 47 5.19 6.43 8.49
CA GLY A 47 6.48 6.38 9.18
C GLY A 47 6.34 5.72 10.56
N GLY A 48 5.32 6.11 11.33
CA GLY A 48 5.01 5.50 12.64
C GLY A 48 4.57 4.04 12.54
N TRP A 49 3.81 3.67 11.52
CA TRP A 49 3.39 2.28 11.30
C TRP A 49 4.57 1.38 10.92
N LEU A 50 5.42 1.82 9.98
CA LEU A 50 6.57 1.06 9.52
C LEU A 50 7.62 0.82 10.62
N SER A 51 7.83 1.79 11.52
CA SER A 51 8.79 1.67 12.62
C SER A 51 8.39 0.62 13.67
N GLN A 52 7.10 0.32 13.77
CA GLN A 52 6.56 -0.70 14.67
C GLN A 52 6.57 -2.11 14.05
N ARG A 53 6.80 -2.25 12.74
CA ARG A 53 6.78 -3.53 12.04
C ARG A 53 8.16 -4.19 12.06
N PRO A 54 8.28 -5.49 12.42
CA PRO A 54 9.55 -6.20 12.38
C PRO A 54 10.08 -6.31 10.94
N ALA A 55 11.37 -6.63 10.80
CA ALA A 55 12.00 -6.85 9.49
C ALA A 55 11.42 -8.05 8.72
N THR A 56 10.80 -8.99 9.44
CA THR A 56 10.11 -10.18 8.92
C THR A 56 8.77 -9.86 8.28
N HIS A 57 8.16 -8.72 8.61
CA HIS A 57 6.95 -8.25 7.93
C HIS A 57 7.30 -7.85 6.48
N LYS A 58 6.49 -8.25 5.52
CA LYS A 58 6.71 -8.06 4.08
C LYS A 58 5.44 -7.59 3.40
N MET A 59 5.64 -6.78 2.37
CA MET A 59 4.61 -6.32 1.46
C MET A 59 5.05 -6.75 0.05
N GLU A 60 4.15 -7.34 -0.73
CA GLU A 60 4.43 -7.78 -2.10
C GLU A 60 3.29 -7.38 -3.03
N ILE A 61 3.60 -6.67 -4.12
CA ILE A 61 2.62 -6.38 -5.18
C ILE A 61 2.45 -7.66 -6.00
N LYS A 62 1.24 -8.22 -6.01
CA LYS A 62 0.90 -9.39 -6.84
C LYS A 62 0.53 -8.99 -8.26
N ARG A 63 -0.26 -7.93 -8.41
CA ARG A 63 -0.73 -7.43 -9.71
C ARG A 63 -0.87 -5.92 -9.72
N VAL A 64 -0.76 -5.34 -10.92
CA VAL A 64 -0.96 -3.92 -11.19
C VAL A 64 -1.94 -3.80 -12.34
N ILE A 65 -2.98 -3.00 -12.19
CA ILE A 65 -3.97 -2.69 -13.22
C ILE A 65 -4.04 -1.17 -13.35
N SER A 66 -4.05 -0.64 -14.57
CA SER A 66 -4.19 0.79 -14.81
C SER A 66 -5.24 1.07 -15.87
N SER A 67 -6.06 2.08 -15.63
CA SER A 67 -7.09 2.54 -16.58
C SER A 67 -7.34 4.03 -16.41
N GLY A 68 -7.05 4.82 -17.45
CA GLY A 68 -7.08 6.28 -17.36
C GLY A 68 -6.17 6.76 -16.23
N ASP A 69 -6.74 7.58 -15.35
CA ASP A 69 -6.04 8.18 -14.21
C ASP A 69 -5.93 7.26 -12.99
N TYR A 70 -6.47 6.04 -13.07
CA TYR A 70 -6.47 5.09 -11.96
C TYR A 70 -5.36 4.04 -12.10
N VAL A 71 -4.73 3.73 -10.96
CA VAL A 71 -3.83 2.59 -10.79
C VAL A 71 -4.29 1.78 -9.58
N VAL A 72 -4.50 0.49 -9.79
CA VAL A 72 -4.92 -0.47 -8.76
C VAL A 72 -3.79 -1.46 -8.51
N LEU A 73 -3.46 -1.66 -7.24
CA LEU A 73 -2.51 -2.67 -6.79
C LEU A 73 -3.27 -3.76 -6.04
N HIS A 74 -3.01 -5.01 -6.39
CA HIS A 74 -3.36 -6.14 -5.54
C HIS A 74 -2.10 -6.55 -4.76
N VAL A 75 -2.19 -6.57 -3.43
CA VAL A 75 -1.02 -6.65 -2.55
C VAL A 75 -1.18 -7.75 -1.51
N HIS A 76 -0.06 -8.38 -1.15
CA HIS A 76 0.06 -9.32 -0.06
C HIS A 76 0.86 -8.70 1.11
N GLU A 77 0.27 -8.63 2.30
CA GLU A 77 0.94 -8.34 3.57
C GLU A 77 1.14 -9.65 4.34
N TYR A 78 2.37 -9.96 4.76
CA TYR A 78 2.66 -11.18 5.52
C TYR A 78 3.86 -11.03 6.45
N ASP A 79 4.05 -11.99 7.35
CA ASP A 79 5.23 -12.06 8.22
C ASP A 79 5.96 -13.38 7.97
N THR A 80 7.23 -13.31 7.55
CA THR A 80 8.05 -14.49 7.25
C THR A 80 8.35 -15.36 8.47
N SER A 81 8.12 -14.86 9.69
CA SER A 81 8.27 -15.62 10.93
C SER A 81 6.97 -16.30 11.39
N SER A 82 5.85 -16.10 10.69
CA SER A 82 4.54 -16.63 11.03
C SER A 82 4.08 -17.69 10.02
N ASP A 83 3.29 -18.66 10.50
CA ASP A 83 2.57 -19.63 9.69
C ASP A 83 1.23 -19.09 9.14
N LYS A 84 0.84 -17.87 9.54
CA LYS A 84 -0.40 -17.26 9.09
C LYS A 84 -0.28 -16.81 7.62
N PRO A 85 -1.31 -17.02 6.79
CA PRO A 85 -1.31 -16.60 5.39
C PRO A 85 -1.13 -15.09 5.16
N GLY A 86 -1.42 -14.25 6.16
CA GLY A 86 -1.35 -12.80 6.06
C GLY A 86 -2.65 -12.18 5.54
N LYS A 87 -2.54 -11.04 4.86
CA LYS A 87 -3.67 -10.27 4.33
C LYS A 87 -3.51 -9.99 2.84
N ALA A 88 -4.65 -9.96 2.14
CA ALA A 88 -4.74 -9.45 0.79
C ALA A 88 -5.33 -8.04 0.83
N GLY A 89 -4.71 -7.12 0.11
CA GLY A 89 -5.11 -5.73 0.01
C GLY A 89 -5.35 -5.32 -1.44
N VAL A 90 -6.30 -4.42 -1.63
CA VAL A 90 -6.44 -3.68 -2.88
C VAL A 90 -6.26 -2.21 -2.57
N ASP A 91 -5.18 -1.62 -3.08
CA ASP A 91 -4.93 -0.18 -3.03
C ASP A 91 -5.31 0.43 -4.39
N ILE A 92 -6.15 1.45 -4.38
CA ILE A 92 -6.59 2.19 -5.57
C ILE A 92 -6.05 3.60 -5.47
N PHE A 93 -5.34 4.05 -6.49
CA PHE A 93 -4.76 5.38 -6.58
C PHE A 93 -5.35 6.13 -7.75
N ARG A 94 -5.66 7.42 -7.57
CA ARG A 94 -5.88 8.35 -8.67
C ARG A 94 -4.66 9.23 -8.86
N VAL A 95 -4.26 9.42 -10.10
CA VAL A 95 -3.04 10.14 -10.49
C VAL A 95 -3.42 11.33 -11.38
N SER A 96 -2.82 12.48 -11.14
CA SER A 96 -2.90 13.64 -12.03
C SER A 96 -1.57 14.37 -12.03
N GLU A 97 -1.16 14.88 -13.19
CA GLU A 97 0.06 15.70 -13.35
C GLU A 97 1.32 15.05 -12.74
N GLY A 98 1.44 13.73 -12.85
CA GLY A 98 2.58 12.98 -12.31
C GLY A 98 2.62 12.90 -10.77
N LYS A 99 1.48 13.09 -10.11
CA LYS A 99 1.29 12.95 -8.66
C LYS A 99 0.11 12.04 -8.34
N ILE A 100 0.23 11.28 -7.27
CA ILE A 100 -0.90 10.62 -6.61
C ILE A 100 -1.69 11.70 -5.87
N ILE A 101 -2.96 11.85 -6.24
CA ILE A 101 -3.84 12.88 -5.70
C ILE A 101 -4.96 12.30 -4.83
N GLU A 102 -5.16 10.99 -4.86
CA GLU A 102 -6.21 10.33 -4.08
C GLU A 102 -5.91 8.84 -3.89
N HIS A 103 -6.34 8.28 -2.77
CA HIS A 103 -6.11 6.89 -2.39
C HIS A 103 -7.29 6.26 -1.65
N TRP A 104 -7.63 5.03 -2.01
CA TRP A 104 -8.55 4.14 -1.29
C TRP A 104 -7.90 2.79 -1.07
N ASP A 105 -8.26 2.11 0.01
CA ASP A 105 -7.85 0.73 0.23
C ASP A 105 -8.93 -0.12 0.90
N VAL A 106 -8.86 -1.42 0.66
CA VAL A 106 -9.56 -2.44 1.41
C VAL A 106 -8.62 -3.61 1.68
N TRP A 107 -8.72 -4.19 2.87
CA TRP A 107 -7.87 -5.27 3.32
C TRP A 107 -8.69 -6.40 3.92
N GLN A 108 -8.28 -7.63 3.66
CA GLN A 108 -8.92 -8.83 4.15
C GLN A 108 -7.87 -9.86 4.62
N ASP A 109 -8.12 -10.50 5.75
CA ASP A 109 -7.32 -11.64 6.18
C ASP A 109 -7.49 -12.81 5.21
N ILE A 110 -6.37 -13.41 4.77
CA ILE A 110 -6.40 -14.56 3.86
C ILE A 110 -6.81 -15.80 4.68
N PRO A 111 -7.92 -16.47 4.34
CA PRO A 111 -8.37 -17.65 5.06
C PRO A 111 -7.43 -18.81 4.78
N LYS A 112 -7.29 -19.70 5.77
CA LYS A 112 -6.46 -20.91 5.64
C LYS A 112 -6.98 -21.89 4.59
N THR A 113 -8.28 -21.82 4.28
CA THR A 113 -8.96 -22.72 3.34
C THR A 113 -9.83 -21.90 2.39
N MET A 114 -9.77 -22.24 1.11
CA MET A 114 -10.59 -21.65 0.05
C MET A 114 -11.47 -22.73 -0.59
N PRO A 115 -12.66 -22.39 -1.12
CA PRO A 115 -13.53 -23.33 -1.82
C PRO A 115 -12.96 -23.78 -3.19
N HIS A 116 -11.85 -23.19 -3.63
CA HIS A 116 -11.14 -23.53 -4.85
C HIS A 116 -9.61 -23.39 -4.69
N ASN A 117 -8.85 -24.00 -5.59
CA ASN A 117 -7.39 -24.08 -5.49
C ASN A 117 -6.63 -22.82 -5.94
N ASN A 118 -7.31 -21.82 -6.49
CA ASN A 118 -6.65 -20.60 -7.02
C ASN A 118 -6.15 -19.64 -5.92
N GLY A 119 -6.58 -19.80 -4.67
CA GLY A 119 -6.24 -18.89 -3.57
C GLY A 119 -6.83 -17.48 -3.72
N MET A 120 -6.36 -16.55 -2.88
CA MET A 120 -6.72 -15.12 -2.97
C MET A 120 -5.71 -14.28 -3.74
N LEU A 121 -4.45 -14.75 -3.87
CA LEU A 121 -3.30 -13.95 -4.34
C LEU A 121 -2.94 -14.17 -5.81
#